data_AF-A0A9E6DMB1-F1
#
_entry.id   AF-A0A9E6DMB1-F1
#
_cell.length_a   1.000
_cell.length_b   1.000
_cell.length_c   1.000
_cell.angle_alpha   90.00
_cell.angle_beta   90.00
_cell.angle_gamma   90.00
#
_symmetry.space_group_name_H-M   'P 1'
#
loop_
_entity.id
_entity.type
_entity.pdbx_description
1 polymer ?
#
loop_
_entity_poly.entity_id
_entity_poly.type
_entity_poly.pdbx_seq_one_letter_code
_entity_poly.pdbx_strand_id
1 'polypeptide(L)'
;MKIYTRIFLLCCFIHSHVQARDLVASIALLPNLTGLNERGEPVGRLVDVVRAMSDIYQEGEISIKLYPFARSLDNVVTGRADFHLPIIKPEANNLEGLPYGFSSQSLGKVVFVLYARADKPRLDINNLSQYHLSTMRGHKMSFNFAITEDTLIKQGIEKVIRGRTDGYIMAMGPTDTYIKRHKIKNIRRVFFAQLERGVAIPKGARGQNIDRLITNILVKLKADGLHILNREWAVEVYDDWQPAQMPW
;
A
#
# COMPACT_ATOMS: atom_id res chain seq x y z
N MET A 1 16.30 -77.81 -7.38
CA MET A 1 16.60 -76.76 -6.39
C MET A 1 17.10 -75.52 -7.11
N LYS A 2 16.29 -74.46 -7.18
CA LYS A 2 16.66 -73.06 -7.45
C LYS A 2 15.37 -72.22 -7.41
N ILE A 3 15.12 -71.57 -6.26
CA ILE A 3 14.01 -70.65 -6.06
C ILE A 3 14.59 -69.25 -6.31
N TYR A 4 14.07 -68.54 -7.31
CA TYR A 4 14.40 -67.14 -7.56
C TYR A 4 13.39 -66.26 -6.83
N THR A 5 13.81 -65.68 -5.71
CA THR A 5 13.04 -64.68 -4.98
C THR A 5 13.17 -63.34 -5.72
N ARG A 6 12.09 -62.89 -6.38
CA ARG A 6 11.99 -61.53 -6.91
C ARG A 6 11.67 -60.58 -5.77
N ILE A 7 12.62 -59.72 -5.41
CA ILE A 7 12.40 -58.58 -4.52
C ILE A 7 11.77 -57.46 -5.36
N PHE A 8 10.52 -57.11 -5.05
CA PHE A 8 9.83 -55.97 -5.63
C PHE A 8 10.10 -54.76 -4.73
N LEU A 9 10.95 -53.83 -5.18
CA LEU A 9 11.21 -52.57 -4.47
C LEU A 9 10.02 -51.63 -4.68
N LEU A 10 9.21 -51.45 -3.64
CA LEU A 10 8.11 -50.50 -3.64
C LEU A 10 8.69 -49.09 -3.34
N CYS A 11 8.97 -48.31 -4.38
CA CYS A 11 9.31 -46.89 -4.23
C CYS A 11 8.04 -46.13 -3.81
N CYS A 12 7.87 -45.91 -2.50
CA CYS A 12 6.91 -44.93 -1.99
C CYS A 12 7.40 -43.53 -2.37
N PHE A 13 6.85 -42.98 -3.45
CA PHE A 13 6.91 -41.54 -3.71
C PHE A 13 6.14 -40.83 -2.59
N ILE A 14 6.87 -40.26 -1.63
CA ILE A 14 6.33 -39.27 -0.72
C ILE A 14 6.02 -38.04 -1.58
N HIS A 15 4.81 -37.99 -2.13
CA HIS A 15 4.28 -36.75 -2.64
C HIS A 15 4.09 -35.85 -1.43
N SER A 16 5.04 -34.93 -1.23
CA SER A 16 4.82 -33.76 -0.41
C SER A 16 3.60 -33.06 -1.02
N HIS A 17 2.41 -33.30 -0.44
CA HIS A 17 1.28 -32.43 -0.69
C HIS A 17 1.73 -31.05 -0.21
N VAL A 18 2.18 -30.21 -1.13
CA VAL A 18 2.20 -28.77 -0.92
C VAL A 18 0.75 -28.43 -0.65
N GLN A 19 0.43 -28.32 0.64
CA GLN A 19 -0.93 -28.05 1.06
C GLN A 19 -1.28 -26.68 0.50
N ALA A 20 -2.27 -26.63 -0.38
CA ALA A 20 -2.71 -25.37 -0.94
C ALA A 20 -3.12 -24.45 0.22
N ARG A 21 -2.43 -23.31 0.35
CA ARG A 21 -2.67 -22.27 1.34
C ARG A 21 -3.30 -21.08 0.65
N ASP A 22 -4.56 -20.85 0.94
CA ASP A 22 -5.20 -19.62 0.51
C ASP A 22 -4.67 -18.43 1.31
N LEU A 23 -4.54 -17.28 0.64
CA LEU A 23 -4.14 -16.01 1.24
C LEU A 23 -5.30 -15.02 1.22
N VAL A 24 -5.37 -14.19 2.25
CA VAL A 24 -6.33 -13.08 2.34
C VAL A 24 -5.61 -11.75 2.18
N ALA A 25 -5.88 -11.09 1.07
CA ALA A 25 -5.41 -9.74 0.76
C ALA A 25 -6.41 -8.70 1.28
N SER A 26 -6.02 -7.97 2.33
CA SER A 26 -6.80 -6.85 2.87
C SER A 26 -6.31 -5.56 2.23
N ILE A 27 -7.10 -4.96 1.33
CA ILE A 27 -6.68 -3.83 0.50
C ILE A 27 -7.38 -2.54 0.93
N ALA A 28 -6.63 -1.44 0.98
CA ALA A 28 -7.17 -0.14 1.35
C ALA A 28 -8.08 0.46 0.26
N LEU A 29 -9.21 1.02 0.68
CA LEU A 29 -10.04 1.89 -0.14
C LEU A 29 -9.36 3.24 -0.36
N LEU A 30 -8.85 3.44 -1.58
CA LEU A 30 -8.18 4.66 -2.04
C LEU A 30 -8.78 5.17 -3.36
N PRO A 31 -9.10 6.47 -3.48
CA PRO A 31 -9.63 7.06 -4.71
C PRO A 31 -8.77 6.73 -5.95
N ASN A 32 -9.40 6.29 -7.04
CA ASN A 32 -8.77 5.91 -8.31
C ASN A 32 -7.72 4.78 -8.24
N LEU A 33 -7.60 4.09 -7.11
CA LEU A 33 -6.73 2.91 -6.96
C LEU A 33 -7.54 1.66 -6.61
N THR A 34 -8.65 1.81 -5.90
CA THR A 34 -9.59 0.73 -5.57
C THR A 34 -11.02 1.24 -5.54
N GLY A 35 -11.97 0.35 -5.81
CA GLY A 35 -13.39 0.58 -5.61
C GLY A 35 -14.17 -0.72 -5.76
N LEU A 36 -15.50 -0.61 -5.72
CA LEU A 36 -16.39 -1.69 -6.08
C LEU A 36 -17.08 -1.34 -7.40
N ASN A 37 -17.27 -2.33 -8.27
CA ASN A 37 -18.12 -2.17 -9.46
C ASN A 37 -19.60 -2.28 -9.07
N GLU A 38 -20.49 -2.20 -10.07
CA GLU A 38 -21.95 -2.27 -9.89
C GLU A 38 -22.42 -3.60 -9.27
N ARG A 39 -21.61 -4.66 -9.39
CA ARG A 39 -21.88 -6.00 -8.83
C ARG A 39 -21.30 -6.17 -7.43
N GLY A 40 -20.66 -5.14 -6.87
CA GLY A 40 -20.00 -5.21 -5.57
C GLY A 40 -18.65 -5.94 -5.59
N GLU A 41 -18.04 -6.14 -6.75
CA GLU A 41 -16.76 -6.81 -6.88
C GLU A 41 -15.60 -5.80 -6.78
N PRO A 42 -14.46 -6.15 -6.15
CA PRO A 42 -13.28 -5.31 -6.11
C PRO A 42 -12.76 -4.97 -7.51
N VAL A 43 -12.47 -3.70 -7.75
CA VAL A 43 -11.85 -3.19 -8.98
C VAL A 43 -10.82 -2.10 -8.70
N GLY A 44 -9.97 -1.81 -9.68
CA GLY A 44 -9.00 -0.72 -9.65
C GLY A 44 -7.56 -1.23 -9.65
N ARG A 45 -6.62 -0.31 -9.90
CA ARG A 45 -5.20 -0.64 -10.11
C ARG A 45 -4.56 -1.48 -9.01
N LEU A 46 -4.90 -1.22 -7.74
CA LEU A 46 -4.40 -2.05 -6.62
C LEU A 46 -4.99 -3.47 -6.64
N VAL A 47 -6.24 -3.62 -7.06
CA VAL A 47 -6.87 -4.93 -7.24
C VAL A 47 -6.22 -5.68 -8.40
N ASP A 48 -5.92 -4.99 -9.51
CA ASP A 48 -5.26 -5.60 -10.67
C ASP A 48 -3.85 -6.10 -10.33
N VAL A 49 -3.11 -5.38 -9.48
CA VAL A 49 -1.82 -5.87 -8.94
C VAL A 49 -2.01 -7.17 -8.17
N VAL A 50 -3.01 -7.25 -7.30
CA VAL A 50 -3.23 -8.47 -6.49
C VAL A 50 -3.75 -9.63 -7.34
N ARG A 51 -4.54 -9.37 -8.38
CA ARG A 51 -4.94 -10.38 -9.36
C ARG A 51 -3.71 -10.93 -10.09
N ALA A 52 -2.82 -10.06 -10.55
CA ALA A 52 -1.57 -10.49 -11.16
C ALA A 52 -0.67 -11.28 -10.19
N MET A 53 -0.68 -10.92 -8.89
CA MET A 53 -0.02 -11.74 -7.86
C MET A 53 -0.66 -13.12 -7.75
N SER A 54 -2.00 -13.20 -7.81
CA SER A 54 -2.75 -14.46 -7.77
C SER A 54 -2.46 -15.35 -8.97
N ASP A 55 -2.28 -14.79 -10.16
CA ASP A 55 -1.96 -15.55 -11.38
C ASP A 55 -0.60 -16.26 -11.30
N ILE A 56 0.33 -15.71 -10.51
CA ILE A 56 1.67 -16.29 -10.26
C ILE A 56 1.66 -17.23 -9.06
N TYR A 57 0.70 -17.08 -8.15
CA TYR A 57 0.64 -17.86 -6.92
C TYR A 57 0.13 -19.27 -7.19
N GLN A 58 1.02 -20.25 -7.03
CA GLN A 58 0.72 -21.66 -7.33
C GLN A 58 0.33 -22.47 -6.09
N GLU A 59 0.50 -21.91 -4.90
CA GLU A 59 0.23 -22.60 -3.64
C GLU A 59 -1.22 -22.42 -3.18
N GLY A 60 -2.13 -21.81 -3.93
CA GLY A 60 -3.54 -21.63 -3.54
C GLY A 60 -4.19 -20.43 -4.20
N GLU A 61 -5.23 -19.88 -3.59
CA GLU A 61 -5.92 -18.67 -4.09
C GLU A 61 -5.61 -17.43 -3.25
N ILE A 62 -5.59 -16.25 -3.89
CA ILE A 62 -5.52 -14.96 -3.18
C ILE A 62 -6.91 -14.30 -3.22
N SER A 63 -7.60 -14.31 -2.08
CA SER A 63 -8.88 -13.60 -1.95
C SER A 63 -8.67 -12.11 -1.65
N ILE A 64 -9.44 -11.25 -2.31
CA ILE A 64 -9.33 -9.77 -2.19
C ILE A 64 -10.51 -9.22 -1.41
N LYS A 65 -10.24 -8.43 -0.37
CA LYS A 65 -11.26 -7.69 0.39
C LYS A 65 -10.86 -6.24 0.58
N LEU A 66 -11.80 -5.33 0.34
CA LEU A 66 -11.56 -3.88 0.47
C LEU A 66 -12.02 -3.35 1.83
N TYR A 67 -11.21 -2.51 2.46
CA TYR A 67 -11.51 -1.89 3.76
C TYR A 67 -10.99 -0.45 3.83
N PRO A 68 -11.52 0.41 4.73
CA PRO A 68 -10.86 1.67 5.08
C PRO A 68 -9.39 1.42 5.47
N PHE A 69 -8.46 2.31 5.08
CA PHE A 69 -7.01 2.09 5.19
C PHE A 69 -6.56 1.52 6.54
N ALA A 70 -6.89 2.21 7.64
CA ALA A 70 -6.50 1.78 8.98
C ALA A 70 -7.06 0.40 9.37
N ARG A 71 -8.31 0.09 8.97
CA ARG A 71 -8.92 -1.23 9.20
C ARG A 71 -8.25 -2.30 8.35
N SER A 72 -7.88 -1.95 7.13
CA SER A 72 -7.19 -2.85 6.22
C SER A 72 -5.86 -3.33 6.82
N LEU A 73 -5.09 -2.41 7.40
CA LEU A 73 -3.85 -2.68 8.12
C LEU A 73 -4.08 -3.45 9.44
N ASP A 74 -5.09 -3.06 10.22
CA ASP A 74 -5.46 -3.74 11.48
C ASP A 74 -5.82 -5.22 11.26
N ASN A 75 -6.45 -5.56 10.13
CA ASN A 75 -6.73 -6.96 9.79
C ASN A 75 -5.46 -7.81 9.71
N VAL A 76 -4.32 -7.24 9.28
CA VAL A 76 -3.03 -7.94 9.25
C VAL A 76 -2.49 -8.10 10.68
N VAL A 77 -2.52 -7.02 11.46
CA VAL A 77 -2.04 -7.01 12.85
C VAL A 77 -2.81 -8.03 13.71
N THR A 78 -4.13 -8.13 13.51
CA THR A 78 -5.02 -9.03 14.26
C THR A 78 -5.13 -10.43 13.64
N GLY A 79 -4.38 -10.72 12.57
CA GLY A 79 -4.34 -12.04 11.93
C GLY A 79 -5.57 -12.43 11.10
N ARG A 80 -6.47 -11.47 10.83
CA ARG A 80 -7.66 -11.61 9.98
C ARG A 80 -7.36 -11.55 8.48
N ALA A 81 -6.16 -11.10 8.11
CA ALA A 81 -5.64 -11.08 6.75
C ALA A 81 -4.16 -11.48 6.75
N ASP A 82 -3.69 -12.00 5.63
CA ASP A 82 -2.29 -12.38 5.46
C ASP A 82 -1.42 -11.20 5.05
N PHE A 83 -1.98 -10.23 4.31
CA PHE A 83 -1.24 -9.04 3.96
C PHE A 83 -2.12 -7.84 3.63
N HIS A 84 -1.50 -6.66 3.66
CA HIS A 84 -2.10 -5.38 3.29
C HIS A 84 -1.22 -4.64 2.31
N LEU A 85 -1.83 -4.00 1.32
CA LEU A 85 -1.17 -3.04 0.45
C LEU A 85 -2.10 -1.89 0.03
N PRO A 86 -1.54 -0.71 -0.28
CA PRO A 86 -0.13 -0.35 -0.14
C PRO A 86 0.16 0.21 1.25
N ILE A 87 1.37 -0.02 1.77
CA ILE A 87 1.88 0.67 2.96
C ILE A 87 3.19 1.38 2.63
N ILE A 88 3.44 2.54 3.24
CA ILE A 88 4.76 3.17 3.16
C ILE A 88 5.69 2.52 4.18
N LYS A 89 6.91 2.21 3.76
CA LYS A 89 7.95 1.72 4.66
C LYS A 89 8.63 2.93 5.29
N PRO A 90 8.56 3.10 6.63
CA PRO A 90 9.34 4.12 7.31
C PRO A 90 10.84 3.89 7.11
N GLU A 91 11.64 4.91 7.39
CA GLU A 91 13.10 4.74 7.46
C GLU A 91 13.49 3.68 8.51
N ALA A 92 14.65 3.05 8.32
CA ALA A 92 15.02 1.79 8.99
C ALA A 92 14.98 1.84 10.53
N ASN A 93 15.21 3.00 11.12
CA ASN A 93 15.20 3.25 12.56
C ASN A 93 13.81 3.13 13.21
N ASN A 94 12.72 3.12 12.43
CA ASN A 94 11.35 3.08 12.94
C ASN A 94 10.64 1.73 12.76
N LEU A 95 11.34 0.70 12.29
CA LEU A 95 10.70 -0.57 11.89
C LEU A 95 10.38 -1.52 13.05
N GLU A 96 11.22 -1.58 14.08
CA GLU A 96 11.08 -2.57 15.16
C GLU A 96 9.81 -2.36 16.01
N GLY A 97 9.42 -1.11 16.25
CA GLY A 97 8.27 -0.74 17.07
C GLY A 97 6.90 -0.93 16.42
N LEU A 98 6.83 -1.28 15.13
CA LEU A 98 5.56 -1.41 14.42
C LEU A 98 4.88 -2.75 14.77
N PRO A 99 3.54 -2.85 14.75
CA PRO A 99 2.83 -4.09 15.06
C PRO A 99 2.80 -5.11 13.88
N TYR A 100 3.48 -4.81 12.79
CA TYR A 100 3.56 -5.60 11.56
C TYR A 100 4.98 -5.56 10.98
N GLY A 101 5.28 -6.47 10.06
CA GLY A 101 6.48 -6.45 9.21
C GLY A 101 6.18 -5.94 7.80
N PHE A 102 7.20 -5.94 6.95
CA PHE A 102 7.08 -5.58 5.54
C PHE A 102 7.58 -6.71 4.65
N SER A 103 7.04 -6.79 3.43
CA SER A 103 7.69 -7.55 2.37
C SER A 103 9.11 -7.03 2.13
N SER A 104 10.04 -7.94 1.89
CA SER A 104 11.42 -7.64 1.51
C SER A 104 11.46 -6.94 0.15
N GLN A 105 10.63 -7.38 -0.79
CA GLN A 105 10.49 -6.72 -2.09
C GLN A 105 9.51 -5.53 -2.03
N SER A 106 9.97 -4.38 -2.52
CA SER A 106 9.18 -3.16 -2.64
C SER A 106 8.22 -3.19 -3.84
N LEU A 107 7.08 -2.50 -3.71
CA LEU A 107 6.12 -2.19 -4.78
C LEU A 107 6.50 -0.96 -5.62
N GLY A 108 7.63 -0.30 -5.31
CA GLY A 108 8.07 0.95 -5.95
C GLY A 108 8.01 2.15 -5.02
N LYS A 109 8.12 3.35 -5.58
CA LYS A 109 8.15 4.62 -4.83
C LYS A 109 6.93 5.50 -5.05
N VAL A 110 6.43 6.10 -3.98
CA VAL A 110 5.28 7.02 -3.94
C VAL A 110 5.72 8.44 -3.62
N VAL A 111 5.11 9.42 -4.27
CA VAL A 111 5.29 10.82 -3.90
C VAL A 111 4.28 11.20 -2.84
N PHE A 112 4.75 11.76 -1.73
CA PHE A 112 3.93 12.42 -0.73
C PHE A 112 4.03 13.93 -0.93
N VAL A 113 2.90 14.60 -0.79
CA VAL A 113 2.74 16.05 -0.99
C VAL A 113 2.17 16.66 0.28
N LEU A 114 2.70 17.82 0.65
CA LEU A 114 2.10 18.72 1.63
C LEU A 114 1.08 19.61 0.93
N TYR A 115 -0.18 19.45 1.31
CA TYR A 115 -1.31 20.25 0.85
C TYR A 115 -1.61 21.30 1.91
N ALA A 116 -1.36 22.57 1.60
CA ALA A 116 -1.63 23.70 2.49
C ALA A 116 -2.52 24.73 1.80
N ARG A 117 -3.07 25.70 2.53
CA ARG A 117 -3.86 26.78 1.91
C ARG A 117 -2.98 27.66 1.02
N ALA A 118 -3.48 28.00 -0.18
CA ALA A 118 -2.74 28.84 -1.11
C ALA A 118 -2.74 30.33 -0.71
N ASP A 119 -3.77 30.77 0.03
CA ASP A 119 -3.93 32.14 0.54
C ASP A 119 -3.19 32.40 1.87
N LYS A 120 -2.38 31.45 2.34
CA LYS A 120 -1.53 31.58 3.54
C LYS A 120 -0.04 31.59 3.17
N PRO A 121 0.83 32.13 4.05
CA PRO A 121 2.28 31.98 3.92
C PRO A 121 2.68 30.52 3.69
N ARG A 122 3.79 30.30 2.99
CA ARG A 122 4.31 28.94 2.79
C ARG A 122 4.76 28.38 4.13
N LEU A 123 4.42 27.11 4.38
CA LEU A 123 4.94 26.38 5.53
C LEU A 123 6.43 26.09 5.29
N ASP A 124 7.24 26.20 6.35
CA ASP A 124 8.64 25.80 6.31
C ASP A 124 8.75 24.26 6.37
N ILE A 125 9.13 23.66 5.24
CA ILE A 125 9.25 22.21 5.10
C ILE A 125 10.34 21.61 5.99
N ASN A 126 11.34 22.42 6.38
CA ASN A 126 12.44 21.98 7.24
C ASN A 126 12.08 22.04 8.72
N ASN A 127 10.97 22.69 9.07
CA ASN A 127 10.49 22.81 10.43
C ASN A 127 8.97 22.60 10.50
N LEU A 128 8.51 21.41 10.09
CA LEU A 128 7.09 21.08 10.10
C LEU A 128 6.51 20.86 11.50
N SER A 129 7.37 20.65 12.51
CA SER A 129 6.98 20.41 13.89
C SER A 129 6.23 21.58 14.55
N GLN A 130 6.37 22.79 14.00
CA GLN A 130 5.70 24.00 14.50
C GLN A 130 4.24 24.15 14.02
N TYR A 131 3.80 23.32 13.07
CA TYR A 131 2.47 23.43 12.45
C TYR A 131 1.52 22.35 12.94
N HIS A 132 0.22 22.67 12.94
CA HIS A 132 -0.81 21.67 13.13
C HIS A 132 -1.05 20.96 11.79
N LEU A 133 -0.56 19.73 11.67
CA LEU A 133 -0.65 18.93 10.45
C LEU A 133 -1.53 17.70 10.65
N SER A 134 -2.07 17.19 9.55
CA SER A 134 -2.77 15.90 9.53
C SER A 134 -2.31 15.00 8.38
N THR A 135 -2.54 13.69 8.52
CA THR A 135 -2.29 12.65 7.51
C THR A 135 -3.42 11.63 7.53
N MET A 136 -3.46 10.69 6.61
CA MET A 136 -4.46 9.61 6.65
C MET A 136 -4.15 8.64 7.79
N ARG A 137 -5.20 8.18 8.47
CA ARG A 137 -5.11 7.21 9.56
C ARG A 137 -4.41 5.93 9.09
N GLY A 138 -3.37 5.51 9.82
CA GLY A 138 -2.47 4.42 9.46
C GLY A 138 -1.11 4.89 8.94
N HIS A 139 -0.91 6.20 8.75
CA HIS A 139 0.38 6.77 8.34
C HIS A 139 1.12 7.56 9.43
N LYS A 140 0.49 7.81 10.59
CA LYS A 140 1.10 8.62 11.65
C LYS A 140 2.50 8.14 12.06
N MET A 141 2.71 6.83 12.11
CA MET A 141 4.00 6.21 12.46
C MET A 141 5.14 6.48 11.47
N SER A 142 4.85 7.05 10.31
CA SER A 142 5.84 7.41 9.29
C SER A 142 6.40 8.82 9.47
N PHE A 143 5.94 9.56 10.48
CA PHE A 143 6.37 10.93 10.76
C PHE A 143 7.07 11.00 12.13
N ASN A 144 8.18 11.75 12.18
CA ASN A 144 8.95 11.99 13.41
C ASN A 144 8.53 13.26 14.16
N PHE A 145 7.38 13.85 13.81
CA PHE A 145 6.79 15.02 14.46
C PHE A 145 5.31 14.78 14.76
N ALA A 146 4.73 15.62 15.62
CA ALA A 146 3.32 15.52 15.99
C ALA A 146 2.42 15.76 14.77
N ILE A 147 1.61 14.75 14.44
CA ILE A 147 0.65 14.81 13.34
C ILE A 147 -0.66 14.12 13.76
N THR A 148 -1.80 14.70 13.34
CA THR A 148 -3.12 14.13 13.58
C THR A 148 -3.56 13.23 12.42
N GLU A 149 -4.56 12.39 12.65
CA GLU A 149 -5.04 11.43 11.64
C GLU A 149 -6.46 11.77 11.17
N ASP A 150 -6.66 11.62 9.86
CA ASP A 150 -7.94 11.74 9.17
C ASP A 150 -8.33 10.39 8.58
N THR A 151 -9.63 10.07 8.65
CA THR A 151 -10.12 8.78 8.15
C THR A 151 -10.19 8.75 6.62
N LEU A 152 -10.37 9.92 5.98
CA LEU A 152 -10.57 10.06 4.54
C LEU A 152 -9.76 11.24 3.99
N ILE A 153 -9.31 11.14 2.74
CA ILE A 153 -8.66 12.24 2.01
C ILE A 153 -9.54 13.50 1.99
N LYS A 154 -10.84 13.32 1.76
CA LYS A 154 -11.84 14.40 1.83
C LYS A 154 -11.76 15.16 3.14
N GLN A 155 -11.66 14.44 4.27
CA GLN A 155 -11.61 15.05 5.59
C GLN A 155 -10.35 15.91 5.76
N GLY A 156 -9.19 15.39 5.37
CA GLY A 156 -7.92 16.12 5.45
C GLY A 156 -7.91 17.39 4.61
N ILE A 157 -8.28 17.29 3.33
CA ILE A 157 -8.36 18.45 2.44
C ILE A 157 -9.39 19.49 2.92
N GLU A 158 -10.56 19.05 3.39
CA GLU A 158 -11.56 19.98 3.91
C GLU A 158 -11.12 20.67 5.21
N LYS A 159 -10.35 20.00 6.08
CA LYS A 159 -9.76 20.63 7.27
C LYS A 159 -8.78 21.74 6.85
N VAL A 160 -7.94 21.49 5.84
CA VAL A 160 -7.00 22.50 5.31
C VAL A 160 -7.78 23.71 4.80
N ILE A 161 -8.77 23.51 3.93
CA ILE A 161 -9.57 24.61 3.34
C ILE A 161 -10.24 25.45 4.44
N ARG A 162 -10.79 24.79 5.46
CA ARG A 162 -11.48 25.45 6.58
C ARG A 162 -10.54 26.02 7.65
N GLY A 163 -9.21 25.89 7.48
CA GLY A 163 -8.22 26.36 8.44
C GLY A 163 -8.24 25.61 9.79
N ARG A 164 -8.72 24.36 9.80
CA ARG A 164 -8.71 23.50 10.99
C ARG A 164 -7.37 22.77 11.19
N THR A 165 -6.57 22.70 10.13
CA THR A 165 -5.20 22.19 10.09
C THR A 165 -4.42 23.10 9.14
N ASP A 166 -3.14 23.32 9.40
CA ASP A 166 -2.27 24.16 8.56
C ASP A 166 -1.92 23.44 7.25
N GLY A 167 -1.83 22.11 7.32
CA GLY A 167 -1.54 21.27 6.18
C GLY A 167 -2.01 19.83 6.34
N TYR A 168 -2.08 19.14 5.22
CA TYR A 168 -2.36 17.71 5.10
C TYR A 168 -1.25 17.04 4.29
N ILE A 169 -0.63 15.99 4.80
CA ILE A 169 0.44 15.26 4.10
C ILE A 169 -0.06 13.88 3.69
N MET A 170 -0.08 13.62 2.38
CA MET A 170 -0.59 12.36 1.82
C MET A 170 0.00 12.02 0.45
N ALA A 171 -0.14 10.77 0.03
CA ALA A 171 0.19 10.30 -1.32
C ALA A 171 -0.47 11.16 -2.41
N MET A 172 0.33 11.53 -3.42
CA MET A 172 -0.02 12.44 -4.50
C MET A 172 -1.18 11.91 -5.34
N GLY A 173 -1.04 10.73 -5.96
CA GLY A 173 -2.05 10.15 -6.84
C GLY A 173 -3.51 10.22 -6.35
N PRO A 174 -3.87 9.62 -5.20
CA PRO A 174 -5.26 9.62 -4.72
C PRO A 174 -5.72 11.00 -4.21
N THR A 175 -4.82 11.84 -3.71
CA THR A 175 -5.17 13.17 -3.19
C THR A 175 -5.37 14.19 -4.31
N ASP A 176 -4.47 14.20 -5.29
CA ASP A 176 -4.59 15.03 -6.50
C ASP A 176 -5.83 14.64 -7.31
N THR A 177 -6.15 13.35 -7.38
CA THR A 177 -7.41 12.86 -7.96
C THR A 177 -8.61 13.54 -7.31
N TYR A 178 -8.64 13.58 -5.97
CA TYR A 178 -9.73 14.19 -5.22
C TYR A 178 -9.81 15.70 -5.52
N ILE A 179 -8.68 16.41 -5.46
CA ILE A 179 -8.60 17.85 -5.75
C ILE A 179 -9.09 18.18 -7.16
N LYS A 180 -8.62 17.44 -8.18
CA LYS A 180 -9.00 17.61 -9.59
C LYS A 180 -10.49 17.34 -9.80
N ARG A 181 -11.00 16.23 -9.25
CA ARG A 181 -12.43 15.86 -9.35
C ARG A 181 -13.35 16.93 -8.75
N HIS A 182 -12.94 17.52 -7.64
CA HIS A 182 -13.74 18.50 -6.91
C HIS A 182 -13.40 19.95 -7.24
N LYS A 183 -12.51 20.20 -8.20
CA LYS A 183 -12.16 21.56 -8.65
C LYS A 183 -11.79 22.49 -7.49
N ILE A 184 -10.90 22.02 -6.61
CA ILE A 184 -10.51 22.75 -5.39
C ILE A 184 -9.37 23.72 -5.69
N LYS A 185 -9.60 25.04 -5.69
CA LYS A 185 -8.58 26.06 -6.07
C LYS A 185 -7.64 26.48 -4.95
N ASN A 186 -8.15 26.66 -3.73
CA ASN A 186 -7.39 27.27 -2.62
C ASN A 186 -6.49 26.26 -1.89
N ILE A 187 -5.68 25.52 -2.64
CA ILE A 187 -4.68 24.59 -2.14
C ILE A 187 -3.37 24.83 -2.87
N ARG A 188 -2.27 24.87 -2.12
CA ARG A 188 -0.90 24.84 -2.59
C ARG A 188 -0.37 23.42 -2.39
N ARG A 189 0.21 22.86 -3.44
CA ARG A 189 0.93 21.58 -3.42
C ARG A 189 2.41 21.88 -3.22
N VAL A 190 3.06 21.15 -2.33
CA VAL A 190 4.51 21.19 -2.12
C VAL A 190 5.02 19.77 -2.01
N PHE A 191 6.04 19.41 -2.79
CA PHE A 191 6.72 18.13 -2.63
C PHE A 191 7.18 17.96 -1.18
N PHE A 192 6.81 16.83 -0.57
CA PHE A 192 7.23 16.50 0.79
C PHE A 192 8.33 15.46 0.78
N ALA A 193 8.04 14.28 0.21
CA ALA A 193 9.02 13.19 0.14
C ALA A 193 8.66 12.19 -0.95
N GLN A 194 9.64 11.40 -1.36
CA GLN A 194 9.41 10.19 -2.15
C GLN A 194 9.73 8.97 -1.29
N LEU A 195 8.72 8.17 -0.97
CA LEU A 195 8.80 7.08 0.01
C LEU A 195 8.68 5.71 -0.67
N GLU A 196 9.30 4.70 -0.07
CA GLU A 196 9.15 3.32 -0.53
C GLU A 196 7.78 2.77 -0.16
N ARG A 197 7.09 2.15 -1.13
CA ARG A 197 5.86 1.38 -0.91
C ARG A 197 6.20 -0.09 -0.77
N GLY A 198 5.53 -0.76 0.15
CA GLY A 198 5.64 -2.20 0.34
C GLY A 198 4.30 -2.82 0.69
N VAL A 199 4.38 -4.06 1.14
CA VAL A 199 3.26 -4.87 1.64
C VAL A 199 3.43 -5.03 3.14
N ALA A 200 2.40 -4.74 3.94
CA ALA A 200 2.41 -5.04 5.37
C ALA A 200 2.02 -6.51 5.59
N ILE A 201 2.73 -7.18 6.47
CA ILE A 201 2.58 -8.60 6.79
C ILE A 201 2.61 -8.81 8.33
N PRO A 202 2.08 -9.93 8.86
CA PRO A 202 2.19 -10.23 10.28
C PRO A 202 3.65 -10.30 10.75
N LYS A 203 3.90 -10.18 12.06
CA LYS A 203 5.22 -10.46 12.63
C LYS A 203 5.46 -11.96 12.83
N GLY A 204 6.71 -12.32 13.11
CA GLY A 204 7.12 -13.69 13.46
C GLY A 204 7.18 -14.65 12.27
N ALA A 205 7.20 -15.94 12.56
CA ALA A 205 7.38 -17.00 11.55
C ALA A 205 6.30 -16.98 10.44
N ARG A 206 5.03 -16.68 10.80
CA ARG A 206 3.95 -16.51 9.83
C ARG A 206 4.27 -15.38 8.84
N GLY A 207 4.72 -14.24 9.36
CA GLY A 207 5.19 -13.11 8.57
C GLY A 207 6.32 -13.48 7.63
N GLN A 208 7.38 -14.10 8.15
CA GLN A 208 8.56 -14.49 7.35
C GLN A 208 8.20 -15.45 6.20
N ASN A 209 7.26 -16.37 6.43
CA ASN A 209 6.75 -17.23 5.37
C ASN A 209 5.99 -16.42 4.30
N ILE A 210 5.07 -15.55 4.72
CA ILE A 210 4.31 -14.69 3.80
C ILE A 210 5.25 -13.76 3.02
N ASP A 211 6.26 -13.18 3.68
CA ASP A 211 7.28 -12.37 3.01
C ASP A 211 7.94 -13.14 1.88
N ARG A 212 8.41 -14.36 2.15
CA ARG A 212 9.06 -15.18 1.12
C ARG A 212 8.16 -15.40 -0.09
N LEU A 213 6.88 -15.71 0.14
CA LEU A 213 5.89 -15.90 -0.92
C LEU A 213 5.68 -14.61 -1.72
N ILE A 214 5.35 -13.51 -1.04
CA ILE A 214 5.05 -12.23 -1.65
C ILE A 214 6.28 -11.67 -2.37
N THR A 215 7.46 -11.74 -1.77
CA THR A 215 8.72 -11.31 -2.35
C THR A 215 9.02 -12.06 -3.65
N ASN A 216 8.87 -13.39 -3.66
CA ASN A 216 9.06 -14.19 -4.87
C ASN A 216 8.08 -13.80 -5.98
N ILE A 217 6.80 -13.59 -5.64
CA ILE A 217 5.78 -13.13 -6.60
C ILE A 217 6.14 -11.76 -7.15
N LEU A 218 6.50 -10.80 -6.30
CA LEU A 218 6.84 -9.44 -6.70
C LEU A 218 8.13 -9.38 -7.54
N VAL A 219 9.08 -10.29 -7.32
CA VAL A 219 10.27 -10.43 -8.17
C VAL A 219 9.87 -10.90 -9.57
N LYS A 220 9.02 -11.93 -9.68
CA LYS A 220 8.51 -12.43 -10.97
C LYS A 220 7.71 -11.37 -11.71
N LEU A 221 6.78 -10.69 -11.02
CA LEU A 221 5.98 -9.59 -11.62
C LEU A 221 6.86 -8.48 -12.21
N LYS A 222 7.98 -8.15 -11.57
CA LYS A 222 8.92 -7.15 -12.11
C LYS A 222 9.73 -7.70 -13.29
N ALA A 223 10.13 -8.96 -13.26
CA ALA A 223 10.91 -9.60 -14.32
C ALA A 223 10.10 -9.80 -15.61
N ASP A 224 8.82 -10.19 -15.48
CA ASP A 224 7.93 -10.47 -16.60
C ASP A 224 7.47 -9.20 -17.34
N GLY A 225 7.98 -8.02 -16.95
CA GLY A 225 7.67 -6.74 -17.59
C GLY A 225 6.20 -6.35 -17.47
N LEU A 226 5.46 -6.96 -16.54
CA LEU A 226 4.02 -6.85 -16.47
C LEU A 226 3.61 -5.38 -16.27
N HIS A 227 2.99 -4.81 -17.30
CA HIS A 227 2.64 -3.40 -17.41
C HIS A 227 1.68 -2.89 -16.31
N ILE A 228 1.15 -3.78 -15.46
CA ILE A 228 0.30 -3.47 -14.31
C ILE A 228 1.10 -2.80 -13.17
N LEU A 229 2.40 -3.10 -13.06
CA LEU A 229 3.38 -2.31 -12.29
C LEU A 229 4.10 -1.33 -13.23
N ASN A 230 3.34 -0.63 -14.08
CA ASN A 230 3.81 0.39 -15.01
C ASN A 230 4.83 1.36 -14.38
N ARG A 231 5.63 2.04 -15.22
CA ARG A 231 6.66 3.01 -14.77
C ARG A 231 6.16 3.97 -13.68
N GLU A 232 4.91 4.40 -13.75
CA GLU A 232 4.27 5.28 -12.76
C GLU A 232 4.11 4.67 -11.36
N TRP A 233 3.95 3.34 -11.27
CA TRP A 233 3.92 2.60 -10.00
C TRP A 233 5.32 2.22 -9.51
N ALA A 234 6.26 1.99 -10.42
CA ALA A 234 7.65 1.78 -10.04
C ALA A 234 8.27 3.06 -9.45
N VAL A 235 8.05 4.20 -10.11
CA VAL A 235 8.55 5.52 -9.71
C VAL A 235 7.50 6.58 -10.04
N GLU A 236 6.79 7.05 -9.02
CA GLU A 236 5.96 8.26 -9.15
C GLU A 236 6.88 9.50 -9.13
N VAL A 237 6.68 10.42 -10.07
CA VAL A 237 7.44 11.68 -10.18
C VAL A 237 6.54 12.84 -9.77
N TYR A 238 7.05 13.76 -8.96
CA TYR A 238 6.29 14.95 -8.57
C TYR A 238 6.10 15.86 -9.77
N ASP A 239 4.84 16.12 -10.11
CA ASP A 239 4.42 17.14 -11.06
C ASP A 239 3.97 18.38 -10.27
N ASP A 240 4.58 19.54 -10.50
CA ASP A 240 4.36 20.78 -9.74
C ASP A 240 3.17 21.62 -10.24
N TRP A 241 2.16 20.99 -10.85
CA TRP A 241 0.91 21.67 -11.16
C TRP A 241 0.26 22.25 -9.90
N GLN A 242 -0.26 23.48 -9.95
CA GLN A 242 -0.94 24.06 -8.79
C GLN A 242 -2.46 24.16 -9.04
N PRO A 243 -3.31 23.78 -8.08
CA PRO A 243 -4.76 23.87 -8.25
C PRO A 243 -5.28 25.27 -8.60
N ALA A 244 -4.62 26.32 -8.10
CA ALA A 244 -4.94 27.70 -8.42
C ALA A 244 -4.66 28.11 -9.89
N GLN A 245 -3.83 27.35 -10.61
CA GLN A 245 -3.43 27.64 -12.00
C GLN A 245 -4.29 26.89 -13.03
N MET A 246 -5.16 25.98 -12.58
CA MET A 246 -5.90 25.11 -13.47
C MET A 246 -7.15 25.81 -14.04
N PRO A 247 -7.50 25.57 -15.32
CA PRO A 247 -8.58 26.28 -16.01
C PRO A 247 -9.99 25.74 -15.69
N TRP A 248 -10.10 24.78 -14.76
CA TRP A 248 -11.36 24.10 -14.47
C TRP A 248 -12.33 24.88 -13.57
#